data_AF-A0ABD2L841-F1
#
_entry.id   AF-A0ABD2L841-F1
#
_cell.length_a   1.000
_cell.length_b   1.000
_cell.length_c   1.000
_cell.angle_alpha   90.00
_cell.angle_beta   90.00
_cell.angle_gamma   90.00
#
_symmetry.space_group_name_H-M   'P 1'
#
loop_
_entity.id
_entity.type
_entity.pdbx_description
1 polymer ?
#
loop_
_entity_poly.entity_id
_entity_poly.type
_entity_poly.pdbx_seq_one_letter_code
_entity_poly.pdbx_strand_id
1 'polypeptide(L)'
;MWATVYARIRERNPVELGLVEDALFVMSLDRHFEHTEDGGSASASLQFDPDDRNMAQALHGGGTRQNANNRWFDKTLQFHLNERGYGGITYEHTPAEGPPLAMLLDFICEQFDSNLFDFASADGKASNLECPRELQFLLDHPSDDEAIRRSSERFDNATKNLEVRSLKFNHFGKNVPKTALFSPDSWIQLLILVALQLAFFRLHGFHAPAYETGSLRRFADGRTDTVRLPTMASKQFVEAVAKMPAKTTMSIGIIVDGMMEEAIVGHKRYTGEVMNGMGIDRHLLGLRLLAAEHGVPLPELLRSDIYQRLLHFRLSTSQLPSAHVLPMGFGPSAPDCYGVCYNPQENNIFFTITAFNDCAETSAERFANALERALLDMRDLVDWAGRLKGRAKL
;
A
#
# COMPACT_ATOMS: atom_id res chain seq x y z
N MET A 1 -10.29 -8.30 -22.39
CA MET A 1 -9.09 -8.94 -22.99
C MET A 1 -8.77 -10.24 -22.25
N TRP A 2 -8.32 -10.18 -20.98
CA TRP A 2 -7.98 -11.38 -20.22
C TRP A 2 -9.10 -12.42 -20.18
N ALA A 3 -10.34 -12.06 -19.80
CA ALA A 3 -11.47 -12.99 -19.79
C ALA A 3 -11.69 -13.76 -21.10
N THR A 4 -11.47 -13.13 -22.26
CA THR A 4 -11.60 -13.77 -23.58
C THR A 4 -10.48 -14.77 -23.84
N VAL A 5 -9.25 -14.46 -23.42
CA VAL A 5 -8.09 -15.35 -23.55
C VAL A 5 -8.22 -16.51 -22.56
N TYR A 6 -8.54 -16.19 -21.30
CA TYR A 6 -8.77 -17.16 -20.23
C TYR A 6 -9.87 -18.17 -20.59
N ALA A 7 -10.99 -17.75 -21.19
CA ALA A 7 -12.03 -18.68 -21.64
C ALA A 7 -11.51 -19.72 -22.65
N ARG A 8 -10.63 -19.31 -23.57
CA ARG A 8 -9.98 -20.24 -24.52
C ARG A 8 -8.97 -21.15 -23.83
N ILE A 9 -8.16 -20.59 -22.93
CA ILE A 9 -7.21 -21.38 -22.12
C ILE A 9 -7.96 -22.45 -21.33
N ARG A 10 -9.09 -22.10 -20.71
CA ARG A 10 -9.94 -23.03 -19.96
C ARG A 10 -10.53 -24.14 -20.82
N GLU A 11 -10.93 -23.84 -22.05
CA GLU A 11 -11.44 -24.82 -22.99
C GLU A 11 -10.34 -25.79 -23.47
N ARG A 12 -9.14 -25.27 -23.74
CA ARG A 12 -8.03 -26.04 -24.31
C ARG A 12 -7.16 -26.76 -23.27
N ASN A 13 -7.05 -26.21 -22.08
CA ASN A 13 -6.17 -26.66 -20.99
C ASN A 13 -6.93 -26.78 -19.66
N PRO A 14 -8.08 -27.50 -19.61
CA PRO A 14 -8.94 -27.52 -18.44
C PRO A 14 -8.26 -28.15 -17.21
N VAL A 15 -7.37 -29.12 -17.42
CA VAL A 15 -6.68 -29.83 -16.33
C VAL A 15 -5.57 -28.95 -15.75
N GLU A 16 -4.72 -28.38 -16.59
CA GLU A 16 -3.60 -27.54 -16.20
C GLU A 16 -4.09 -26.28 -15.51
N LEU A 17 -5.12 -25.63 -16.08
CA LEU A 17 -5.73 -24.46 -15.49
C LEU A 17 -6.41 -24.78 -14.15
N GLY A 18 -7.13 -25.90 -14.06
CA GLY A 18 -7.73 -26.37 -12.81
C GLY A 18 -6.70 -26.56 -11.70
N LEU A 19 -5.52 -27.10 -12.02
CA LEU A 19 -4.44 -27.22 -11.03
C LEU A 19 -3.90 -25.87 -10.56
N VAL A 20 -3.79 -24.87 -11.45
CA VAL A 20 -3.38 -23.52 -11.05
C VAL A 20 -4.45 -22.86 -10.16
N GLU A 21 -5.72 -23.04 -10.50
CA GLU A 21 -6.86 -22.52 -9.72
C GLU A 21 -6.98 -23.17 -8.35
N ASP A 22 -6.79 -24.48 -8.25
CA ASP A 22 -6.91 -25.26 -7.01
C ASP A 22 -5.63 -25.26 -6.16
N ALA A 23 -4.49 -24.83 -6.70
CA ALA A 23 -3.24 -24.73 -5.94
C ALA A 23 -3.42 -23.91 -4.66
N LEU A 24 -2.74 -24.24 -3.56
CA LEU A 24 -2.86 -23.46 -2.32
C LEU A 24 -2.29 -22.03 -2.50
N PHE A 25 -1.17 -21.93 -3.20
CA PHE A 25 -0.48 -20.69 -3.55
C PHE A 25 0.43 -20.97 -4.75
N VAL A 26 0.97 -19.92 -5.35
CA VAL A 26 2.02 -20.01 -6.38
C VAL A 26 3.34 -19.55 -5.78
N MET A 27 4.43 -20.21 -6.17
CA MET A 27 5.79 -19.82 -5.84
C MET A 27 6.57 -19.53 -7.12
N SER A 28 6.95 -18.27 -7.30
CA SER A 28 7.72 -17.77 -8.42
C SER A 28 9.21 -17.77 -8.07
N LEU A 29 9.98 -18.62 -8.75
CA LEU A 29 11.45 -18.62 -8.65
C LEU A 29 11.99 -17.59 -9.64
N ASP A 30 12.29 -16.41 -9.13
CA ASP A 30 12.66 -15.25 -9.93
C ASP A 30 14.13 -15.29 -10.33
N ARG A 31 14.38 -14.87 -11.57
CA ARG A 31 15.75 -14.67 -12.06
C ARG A 31 16.35 -13.45 -11.38
N HIS A 32 17.68 -13.41 -11.36
CA HIS A 32 18.38 -12.19 -10.98
C HIS A 32 17.94 -11.00 -11.84
N PHE A 33 17.69 -9.87 -11.19
CA PHE A 33 17.43 -8.58 -11.83
C PHE A 33 18.51 -7.58 -11.36
N GLU A 34 19.05 -6.81 -12.29
CA GLU A 34 20.02 -5.77 -11.95
C GLU A 34 19.33 -4.53 -11.38
N HIS A 35 20.02 -3.83 -10.48
CA HIS A 35 19.54 -2.54 -9.95
C HIS A 35 19.82 -1.37 -10.93
N THR A 36 20.45 -1.65 -12.07
CA THR A 36 20.81 -0.70 -13.14
C THR A 36 19.93 -0.93 -14.36
N GLU A 37 19.46 0.14 -15.02
CA GLU A 37 18.76 0.00 -16.29
C GLU A 37 19.74 -0.40 -17.40
N ASP A 38 19.43 -1.49 -18.11
CA ASP A 38 19.95 -1.75 -19.45
C ASP A 38 19.31 -0.75 -20.43
N GLY A 39 19.94 0.41 -20.57
CA GLY A 39 19.52 1.47 -21.48
C GLY A 39 20.67 2.42 -21.78
N GLY A 40 21.36 2.20 -22.89
CA GLY A 40 22.57 2.92 -23.30
C GLY A 40 22.43 4.44 -23.31
N SER A 41 22.98 5.09 -22.28
CA SER A 41 23.48 6.46 -22.31
C SER A 41 24.34 6.64 -21.06
N ALA A 42 25.65 6.85 -21.26
CA ALA A 42 26.60 7.16 -20.19
C ALA A 42 26.41 8.59 -19.62
N SER A 43 25.18 9.06 -19.51
CA SER A 43 24.83 10.32 -18.85
C SER A 43 23.70 10.08 -17.85
N ALA A 44 24.04 10.24 -16.56
CA ALA A 44 23.20 10.08 -15.39
C ALA A 44 22.66 8.65 -15.15
N SER A 45 23.52 7.75 -14.66
CA SER A 45 23.07 6.56 -13.93
C SER A 45 22.32 7.01 -12.66
N LEU A 46 21.00 7.17 -12.75
CA LEU A 46 20.10 7.21 -11.60
C LEU A 46 20.30 5.88 -10.85
N GLN A 47 21.08 5.91 -9.78
CA GLN A 47 21.17 4.79 -8.85
C GLN A 47 19.79 4.66 -8.20
N PHE A 48 18.97 3.75 -8.72
CA PHE A 48 17.70 3.43 -8.09
C PHE A 48 17.98 2.78 -6.73
N ASP A 49 17.21 3.20 -5.73
CA ASP A 49 17.25 2.62 -4.39
C ASP A 49 16.88 1.13 -4.49
N PRO A 50 17.69 0.21 -3.94
CA PRO A 50 17.38 -1.21 -3.96
C PRO A 50 15.98 -1.53 -3.41
N ASP A 51 15.51 -0.78 -2.42
CA ASP A 51 14.18 -0.99 -1.83
C ASP A 51 13.05 -0.59 -2.78
N ASP A 52 13.25 0.41 -3.63
CA ASP A 52 12.28 0.81 -4.67
C ASP A 52 12.15 -0.29 -5.73
N ARG A 53 13.30 -0.83 -6.18
CA ARG A 53 13.35 -1.90 -7.17
C ARG A 53 12.76 -3.20 -6.63
N ASN A 54 13.09 -3.55 -5.40
CA ASN A 54 12.51 -4.71 -4.71
C ASN A 54 10.99 -4.59 -4.64
N MET A 55 10.46 -3.45 -4.21
CA MET A 55 9.02 -3.20 -4.19
C MET A 55 8.39 -3.28 -5.60
N ALA A 56 9.05 -2.75 -6.63
CA ALA A 56 8.58 -2.87 -8.01
C ALA A 56 8.54 -4.33 -8.50
N GLN A 57 9.51 -5.18 -8.10
CA GLN A 57 9.46 -6.62 -8.38
C GLN A 57 8.28 -7.30 -7.68
N ALA A 58 7.98 -6.92 -6.44
CA ALA A 58 6.84 -7.46 -5.70
C ALA A 58 5.49 -7.01 -6.28
N LEU A 59 5.40 -5.78 -6.78
CA LEU A 59 4.16 -5.24 -7.37
C LEU A 59 3.87 -5.84 -8.75
N HIS A 60 4.88 -5.96 -9.61
CA HIS A 60 4.67 -6.26 -11.03
C HIS A 60 5.83 -7.02 -11.70
N GLY A 61 6.85 -7.48 -10.96
CA GLY A 61 7.96 -8.27 -11.52
C GLY A 61 8.90 -7.49 -12.45
N GLY A 62 8.91 -6.16 -12.40
CA GLY A 62 9.82 -5.32 -13.18
C GLY A 62 9.58 -5.23 -14.70
N GLY A 63 8.50 -5.83 -15.21
CA GLY A 63 8.18 -5.85 -16.65
C GLY A 63 8.54 -7.18 -17.33
N THR A 64 8.12 -7.33 -18.58
CA THR A 64 8.14 -8.62 -19.31
C THR A 64 9.54 -9.12 -19.64
N ARG A 65 10.54 -8.22 -19.67
CA ARG A 65 11.96 -8.57 -19.85
C ARG A 65 12.62 -9.07 -18.56
N GLN A 66 11.93 -8.95 -17.43
CA GLN A 66 12.41 -9.40 -16.12
C GLN A 66 11.53 -10.55 -15.62
N ASN A 67 10.80 -10.37 -14.52
CA ASN A 67 10.06 -11.44 -13.84
C ASN A 67 8.54 -11.32 -13.98
N ALA A 68 8.00 -10.34 -14.72
CA ALA A 68 6.54 -10.17 -14.86
C ALA A 68 5.83 -11.38 -15.49
N ASN A 69 6.50 -12.08 -16.40
CA ASN A 69 5.97 -13.29 -17.04
C ASN A 69 6.03 -14.53 -16.12
N ASN A 70 6.70 -14.41 -14.97
CA ASN A 70 6.83 -15.47 -13.97
C ASN A 70 5.77 -15.31 -12.86
N ARG A 71 4.54 -14.94 -13.24
CA ARG A 71 3.44 -14.60 -12.32
C ARG A 71 2.11 -15.16 -12.84
N TRP A 72 1.17 -15.37 -11.92
CA TRP A 72 -0.23 -15.66 -12.22
C TRP A 72 -1.13 -14.76 -11.37
N PHE A 73 -1.39 -13.54 -11.83
CA PHE A 73 -2.01 -12.48 -11.03
C PHE A 73 -3.43 -12.77 -10.52
N ASP A 74 -4.14 -13.74 -11.11
CA ASP A 74 -5.43 -14.21 -10.58
C ASP A 74 -5.28 -15.04 -9.30
N LYS A 75 -4.07 -15.51 -8.98
CA LYS A 75 -3.83 -16.31 -7.78
C LYS A 75 -3.78 -15.42 -6.55
N THR A 76 -4.58 -15.77 -5.54
CA THR A 76 -4.68 -15.04 -4.28
C THR A 76 -3.34 -14.87 -3.58
N LEU A 77 -2.51 -15.91 -3.49
CA LEU A 77 -1.21 -15.85 -2.82
C LEU A 77 -0.11 -16.26 -3.80
N GLN A 78 0.82 -15.35 -4.07
CA GLN A 78 1.98 -15.57 -4.92
C GLN A 78 3.25 -15.16 -4.18
N PHE A 79 4.00 -16.14 -3.68
CA PHE A 79 5.31 -15.91 -3.12
C PHE A 79 6.33 -15.83 -4.25
N HIS A 80 7.31 -14.95 -4.13
CA HIS A 80 8.41 -14.87 -5.08
C HIS A 80 9.74 -14.86 -4.34
N LEU A 81 10.72 -15.58 -4.87
CA LEU A 81 12.07 -15.70 -4.31
C LEU A 81 13.07 -15.62 -5.44
N ASN A 82 14.04 -14.71 -5.35
CA ASN A 82 15.12 -14.62 -6.32
C ASN A 82 16.38 -15.38 -5.88
N GLU A 83 17.29 -15.60 -6.82
CA GLU A 83 18.58 -16.28 -6.60
C GLU A 83 19.51 -15.60 -5.57
N ARG A 84 19.25 -14.33 -5.23
CA ARG A 84 20.01 -13.55 -4.23
C ARG A 84 19.35 -13.50 -2.85
N GLY A 85 18.27 -14.26 -2.65
CA GLY A 85 17.56 -14.34 -1.36
C GLY A 85 16.55 -13.23 -1.11
N TYR A 86 16.29 -12.35 -2.08
CA TYR A 86 15.15 -11.43 -2.01
C TYR A 86 13.86 -12.22 -2.17
N GLY A 87 13.01 -12.16 -1.15
CA GLY A 87 11.69 -12.76 -1.15
C GLY A 87 10.60 -11.72 -0.96
N GLY A 88 9.40 -12.01 -1.47
CA GLY A 88 8.21 -11.21 -1.20
C GLY A 88 6.92 -11.94 -1.57
N ILE A 89 5.82 -11.21 -1.52
CA ILE A 89 4.50 -11.70 -1.89
C ILE A 89 3.75 -10.67 -2.74
N THR A 90 3.08 -11.16 -3.78
CA THR A 90 1.98 -10.48 -4.44
C THR A 90 0.69 -11.20 -4.04
N TYR A 91 -0.36 -10.47 -3.70
CA TYR A 91 -1.66 -11.08 -3.39
C TYR A 91 -2.79 -10.41 -4.15
N GLU A 92 -3.76 -11.21 -4.58
CA GLU A 92 -4.99 -10.72 -5.19
C GLU A 92 -5.94 -10.27 -4.07
N HIS A 93 -6.44 -9.04 -4.16
CA HIS A 93 -7.06 -8.31 -3.05
C HIS A 93 -8.56 -8.63 -2.88
N THR A 94 -9.20 -9.23 -3.89
CA THR A 94 -10.63 -9.57 -3.86
C THR A 94 -11.01 -10.46 -2.66
N PRO A 95 -10.23 -11.47 -2.23
CA PRO A 95 -10.63 -12.37 -1.15
C PRO A 95 -10.28 -11.85 0.24
N ALA A 96 -9.22 -11.04 0.38
CA ALA A 96 -8.66 -10.69 1.68
C ALA A 96 -8.10 -9.26 1.73
N GLU A 97 -7.98 -8.73 2.95
CA GLU A 97 -7.33 -7.46 3.28
C GLU A 97 -5.90 -7.68 3.79
N GLY A 98 -5.17 -6.59 4.01
CA GLY A 98 -3.81 -6.62 4.58
C GLY A 98 -3.66 -7.37 5.91
N PRO A 99 -4.54 -7.25 6.93
CA PRO A 99 -4.28 -7.87 8.23
C PRO A 99 -4.21 -9.41 8.23
N PRO A 100 -5.11 -10.16 7.57
CA PRO A 100 -4.91 -11.60 7.37
C PRO A 100 -3.58 -11.97 6.73
N LEU A 101 -3.14 -11.20 5.73
CA LEU A 101 -1.86 -11.41 5.06
C LEU A 101 -0.67 -11.12 6.00
N ALA A 102 -0.73 -10.03 6.77
CA ALA A 102 0.29 -9.70 7.76
C ALA A 102 0.46 -10.83 8.79
N MET A 103 -0.64 -11.38 9.31
CA MET A 103 -0.58 -12.52 10.23
C MET A 103 0.06 -13.76 9.60
N LEU A 104 -0.23 -14.05 8.34
CA LEU A 104 0.38 -15.15 7.61
C LEU A 104 1.90 -14.95 7.45
N LEU A 105 2.31 -13.74 7.07
CA LEU A 105 3.73 -13.43 6.86
C LEU A 105 4.50 -13.38 8.18
N ASP A 106 3.92 -12.81 9.23
CA ASP A 106 4.49 -12.83 10.58
C ASP A 106 4.71 -14.29 11.04
N PHE A 107 3.72 -15.16 10.85
CA PHE A 107 3.86 -16.59 11.16
C PHE A 107 5.00 -17.23 10.37
N ILE A 108 5.09 -16.98 9.05
CA ILE A 108 6.16 -17.53 8.20
C ILE A 108 7.53 -17.06 8.70
N CYS A 109 7.69 -15.77 8.99
CA CYS A 109 8.93 -15.21 9.53
C CYS A 109 9.29 -15.82 10.89
N GLU A 110 8.32 -15.99 11.80
CA GLU A 110 8.54 -16.66 13.09
C GLU A 110 9.01 -18.11 12.92
N GLN A 111 8.48 -18.85 11.94
CA GLN A 111 8.96 -20.20 11.63
C GLN A 111 10.43 -20.17 11.19
N PHE A 112 10.80 -19.23 10.30
CA PHE A 112 12.19 -19.06 9.87
C PHE A 112 13.12 -18.68 11.03
N ASP A 113 12.73 -17.73 11.87
CA ASP A 113 13.52 -17.27 13.02
C ASP A 113 13.67 -18.36 14.09
N SER A 114 12.65 -19.19 14.29
CA SER A 114 12.72 -20.33 15.22
C SER A 114 13.74 -21.38 14.74
N ASN A 115 13.93 -21.50 13.43
CA ASN A 115 14.76 -22.51 12.77
C ASN A 115 14.49 -23.94 13.27
N LEU A 116 13.26 -24.25 13.68
CA LEU A 116 12.83 -25.56 14.16
C LEU A 116 12.32 -26.47 13.03
N PHE A 117 12.75 -26.23 11.80
CA PHE A 117 12.37 -27.08 10.67
C PHE A 117 12.93 -28.48 10.87
N ASP A 118 12.06 -29.48 10.71
CA ASP A 118 12.48 -30.87 10.61
C ASP A 118 13.09 -31.08 9.22
N PHE A 119 14.35 -30.68 9.08
CA PHE A 119 15.11 -30.94 7.87
C PHE A 119 15.23 -32.45 7.72
N ALA A 120 14.65 -33.00 6.64
CA ALA A 120 14.87 -34.39 6.27
C ALA A 120 16.36 -34.72 6.35
N SER A 121 16.70 -35.91 6.88
CA SER A 121 18.07 -36.30 7.18
C SER A 121 19.03 -36.01 6.00
N ALA A 122 20.26 -35.57 6.33
CA ALA A 122 21.29 -35.12 5.38
C ALA A 122 21.66 -36.15 4.28
N ASP A 123 21.18 -37.37 4.42
CA ASP A 123 21.25 -38.48 3.48
C ASP A 123 20.35 -38.29 2.24
N GLY A 124 19.50 -37.25 2.19
CA GLY A 124 18.83 -36.77 0.97
C GLY A 124 17.88 -37.79 0.32
N LYS A 125 17.65 -38.93 0.96
CA LYS A 125 16.76 -39.99 0.52
C LYS A 125 15.36 -39.68 0.99
N ALA A 126 14.72 -38.71 0.34
CA ALA A 126 13.27 -38.73 0.24
C ALA A 126 12.87 -39.88 -0.70
N SER A 127 13.06 -41.12 -0.24
CA SER A 127 12.70 -42.31 -0.99
C SER A 127 11.18 -42.34 -1.14
N ASN A 128 10.70 -42.03 -2.36
CA ASN A 128 9.31 -42.06 -2.83
C ASN A 128 8.59 -40.71 -3.04
N LEU A 129 9.29 -39.57 -3.20
CA LEU A 129 8.61 -38.36 -3.69
C LEU A 129 8.42 -38.41 -5.21
N GLU A 130 7.20 -38.11 -5.67
CA GLU A 130 6.91 -37.91 -7.09
C GLU A 130 7.60 -36.64 -7.60
N CYS A 131 8.12 -36.71 -8.82
CA CYS A 131 8.73 -35.55 -9.47
C CYS A 131 7.65 -34.50 -9.76
N PRO A 132 7.91 -33.20 -9.54
CA PRO A 132 6.99 -32.15 -9.95
C PRO A 132 6.64 -32.26 -11.44
N ARG A 133 5.35 -32.12 -11.75
CA ARG A 133 4.84 -32.20 -13.12
C ARG A 133 4.91 -30.85 -13.80
N GLU A 134 5.56 -30.78 -14.96
CA GLU A 134 5.52 -29.60 -15.82
C GLU A 134 4.08 -29.42 -16.37
N LEU A 135 3.53 -28.21 -16.24
CA LEU A 135 2.23 -27.86 -16.81
C LEU A 135 2.46 -27.25 -18.20
N GLN A 136 1.98 -27.92 -19.24
CA GLN A 136 2.12 -27.47 -20.63
C GLN A 136 0.81 -26.84 -21.09
N PHE A 137 0.84 -25.55 -21.40
CA PHE A 137 -0.30 -24.84 -21.99
C PHE A 137 -0.25 -24.88 -23.51
N LEU A 138 -1.27 -25.48 -24.12
CA LEU A 138 -1.53 -25.40 -25.56
C LEU A 138 -2.10 -24.04 -25.91
N LEU A 139 -1.34 -23.27 -26.69
CA LEU A 139 -1.69 -21.95 -27.23
C LEU A 139 -1.64 -22.01 -28.76
N ASP A 140 -2.68 -22.58 -29.38
CA ASP A 140 -2.75 -22.86 -30.82
C ASP A 140 -3.71 -21.93 -31.57
N HIS A 141 -4.37 -21.00 -30.89
CA HIS A 141 -5.30 -20.10 -31.53
C HIS A 141 -4.53 -18.98 -32.27
N PRO A 142 -4.91 -18.62 -33.52
CA PRO A 142 -4.17 -17.64 -34.33
C PRO A 142 -4.00 -16.24 -33.70
N SER A 143 -4.78 -15.93 -32.68
CA SER A 143 -4.74 -14.64 -31.98
C SER A 143 -3.93 -14.67 -30.68
N ASP A 144 -3.41 -15.82 -30.25
CA ASP A 144 -2.77 -15.94 -28.94
C ASP A 144 -1.44 -15.18 -28.89
N ASP A 145 -0.60 -15.32 -29.93
CA ASP A 145 0.66 -14.57 -30.04
C ASP A 145 0.42 -13.04 -30.00
N GLU A 146 -0.60 -12.57 -30.73
CA GLU A 146 -0.96 -11.15 -30.75
C GLU A 146 -1.53 -10.69 -29.40
N ALA A 147 -2.29 -11.55 -28.71
CA ALA A 147 -2.80 -11.26 -27.38
C ALA A 147 -1.67 -11.17 -26.34
N ILE A 148 -0.68 -12.07 -26.41
CA ILE A 148 0.51 -12.04 -25.57
C ILE A 148 1.30 -10.76 -25.85
N ARG A 149 1.60 -10.46 -27.12
CA ARG A 149 2.35 -9.25 -27.52
C ARG A 149 1.67 -7.97 -27.01
N ARG A 150 0.36 -7.82 -27.23
CA ARG A 150 -0.40 -6.65 -26.75
C ARG A 150 -0.45 -6.58 -25.22
N SER A 151 -0.56 -7.72 -24.55
CA SER A 151 -0.56 -7.77 -23.08
C SER A 151 0.79 -7.36 -22.54
N SER A 152 1.89 -7.85 -23.12
CA SER A 152 3.26 -7.49 -22.75
C SER A 152 3.52 -6.00 -22.94
N GLU A 153 3.14 -5.43 -24.09
CA GLU A 153 3.30 -3.98 -24.34
C GLU A 153 2.50 -3.13 -23.35
N ARG A 154 1.23 -3.52 -23.10
CA ARG A 154 0.39 -2.82 -22.14
C ARG A 154 0.95 -2.93 -20.72
N PHE A 155 1.45 -4.10 -20.34
CA PHE A 155 2.02 -4.35 -19.04
C PHE A 155 3.31 -3.53 -18.85
N ASP A 156 4.23 -3.57 -19.81
CA ASP A 156 5.47 -2.78 -19.77
C ASP A 156 5.21 -1.27 -19.72
N ASN A 157 4.18 -0.79 -20.42
CA ASN A 157 3.77 0.61 -20.33
C ASN A 157 3.22 0.95 -18.94
N ALA A 158 2.42 0.06 -18.35
CA ALA A 158 1.90 0.25 -16.99
C ALA A 158 3.03 0.23 -15.94
N THR A 159 4.01 -0.67 -16.07
CA THR A 159 5.16 -0.72 -15.15
C THR A 159 6.05 0.50 -15.29
N LYS A 160 6.27 1.02 -16.51
CA LYS A 160 7.02 2.25 -16.74
C LYS A 160 6.30 3.50 -16.22
N ASN A 161 4.97 3.48 -16.24
CA ASN A 161 4.17 4.60 -15.75
C ASN A 161 4.09 4.63 -14.22
N LEU A 162 4.39 3.53 -13.52
CA LEU A 162 4.33 3.50 -12.06
C LEU A 162 5.67 3.95 -11.46
N GLU A 163 5.66 5.07 -10.76
CA GLU A 163 6.76 5.48 -9.88
C GLU A 163 6.57 4.81 -8.52
N VAL A 164 7.63 4.22 -7.98
CA VAL A 164 7.65 3.55 -6.67
C VAL A 164 8.77 4.13 -5.85
N ARG A 165 8.45 4.61 -4.64
CA ARG A 165 9.42 5.13 -3.67
C ARG A 165 9.20 4.50 -2.30
N SER A 166 10.22 3.79 -1.83
CA SER A 166 10.35 3.25 -0.49
C SER A 166 11.07 4.28 0.38
N LEU A 167 10.41 4.73 1.45
CA LEU A 167 10.98 5.65 2.43
C LEU A 167 11.09 4.93 3.78
N LYS A 168 12.32 4.70 4.21
CA LYS A 168 12.64 4.21 5.55
C LYS A 168 12.90 5.39 6.49
N PHE A 169 11.85 5.83 7.19
CA PHE A 169 11.94 6.93 8.14
C PHE A 169 12.56 6.44 9.46
N ASN A 170 13.85 6.72 9.67
CA ASN A 170 14.63 6.21 10.82
C ASN A 170 14.73 7.18 12.01
N HIS A 171 14.03 8.31 11.97
CA HIS A 171 14.14 9.33 13.02
C HIS A 171 13.33 8.95 14.27
N PHE A 172 12.18 8.29 14.08
CA PHE A 172 11.38 7.71 15.15
C PHE A 172 10.40 6.67 14.59
N GLY A 173 9.78 5.90 15.50
CA GLY A 173 8.67 5.00 15.21
C GLY A 173 7.57 5.16 16.26
N LYS A 174 7.04 4.05 16.77
CA LYS A 174 6.07 4.00 17.88
C LYS A 174 6.64 4.51 19.20
N ASN A 175 7.95 4.54 19.36
CA ASN A 175 8.65 4.96 20.58
C ASN A 175 8.34 6.41 21.01
N VAL A 176 8.36 7.38 20.09
CA VAL A 176 8.05 8.79 20.35
C VAL A 176 6.58 9.01 20.73
N PRO A 177 5.58 8.56 19.94
CA PRO A 177 4.16 8.54 20.30
C PRO A 177 3.84 8.09 21.71
N LYS A 178 4.42 6.95 22.12
CA LYS A 178 4.17 6.33 23.43
C LYS A 178 4.54 7.25 24.59
N THR A 179 5.53 8.13 24.40
CA THR A 179 6.02 9.02 25.45
C THR A 179 5.22 10.33 25.56
N ALA A 180 4.46 10.70 24.52
CA ALA A 180 3.77 11.98 24.41
C ALA A 180 2.36 12.03 25.07
N LEU A 181 2.02 11.09 25.95
CA LEU A 181 0.76 10.98 26.72
C LEU A 181 -0.52 10.66 25.92
N PHE A 182 -0.41 10.29 24.64
CA PHE A 182 -1.55 9.84 23.84
C PHE A 182 -1.63 8.30 23.76
N SER A 183 -2.82 7.77 23.48
CA SER A 183 -3.02 6.35 23.15
C SER A 183 -2.09 6.00 21.96
N PRO A 184 -1.08 5.12 22.14
CA PRO A 184 0.04 4.99 21.21
C PRO A 184 -0.36 4.72 19.76
N ASP A 185 -1.30 3.80 19.55
CA ASP A 185 -1.69 3.34 18.22
C ASP A 185 -2.57 4.36 17.48
N SER A 186 -3.53 4.98 18.17
CA SER A 186 -4.35 6.05 17.57
C SER A 186 -3.55 7.31 17.28
N TRP A 187 -2.52 7.59 18.09
CA TRP A 187 -1.68 8.77 17.90
C TRP A 187 -0.74 8.61 16.72
N ILE A 188 -0.05 7.47 16.60
CA ILE A 188 0.86 7.27 15.46
C ILE A 188 0.10 7.22 14.13
N GLN A 189 -1.08 6.60 14.11
CA GLN A 189 -1.92 6.56 12.91
C GLN A 189 -2.34 7.97 12.49
N LEU A 190 -2.87 8.80 13.40
CA LEU A 190 -3.18 10.18 13.03
C LEU A 190 -1.91 10.95 12.66
N LEU A 191 -0.84 10.88 13.44
CA LEU A 191 0.38 11.64 13.15
C LEU A 191 0.85 11.37 11.72
N ILE A 192 0.86 10.10 11.32
CA ILE A 192 1.18 9.71 9.95
C ILE A 192 0.18 10.31 8.96
N LEU A 193 -1.12 10.14 9.18
CA LEU A 193 -2.14 10.64 8.25
C LEU A 193 -2.17 12.18 8.14
N VAL A 194 -1.87 12.88 9.23
CA VAL A 194 -1.76 14.33 9.25
C VAL A 194 -0.45 14.80 8.61
N ALA A 195 0.66 14.07 8.81
CA ALA A 195 1.90 14.32 8.08
C ALA A 195 1.69 14.12 6.57
N LEU A 196 0.91 13.11 6.16
CA LEU A 196 0.52 12.89 4.77
C LEU A 196 -0.31 14.07 4.22
N GLN A 197 -1.29 14.54 4.98
CA GLN A 197 -2.09 15.72 4.61
C GLN A 197 -1.23 17.00 4.55
N LEU A 198 -0.30 17.18 5.48
CA LEU A 198 0.63 18.32 5.51
C LEU A 198 1.61 18.29 4.33
N ALA A 199 2.17 17.13 4.02
CA ALA A 199 3.04 16.92 2.87
C ALA A 199 2.29 17.25 1.57
N PHE A 200 1.08 16.73 1.41
CA PHE A 200 0.21 17.03 0.27
C PHE A 200 -0.10 18.53 0.19
N PHE A 201 -0.56 19.14 1.29
CA PHE A 201 -0.92 20.55 1.34
C PHE A 201 0.26 21.46 0.97
N ARG A 202 1.48 21.13 1.42
CA ARG A 202 2.70 21.89 1.08
C ARG A 202 3.08 21.77 -0.39
N LEU A 203 2.83 20.62 -1.02
CA LEU A 203 3.17 20.39 -2.42
C LEU A 203 2.12 20.97 -3.38
N HIS A 204 0.84 20.90 -3.03
CA HIS A 204 -0.26 21.20 -3.95
C HIS A 204 -1.07 22.45 -3.56
N GLY A 205 -0.96 22.94 -2.32
CA GLY A 205 -1.65 24.15 -1.84
C GLY A 205 -3.13 23.96 -1.49
N PHE A 206 -3.64 22.72 -1.53
CA PHE A 206 -5.01 22.37 -1.14
C PHE A 206 -5.05 21.03 -0.39
N HIS A 207 -6.18 20.69 0.21
CA HIS A 207 -6.35 19.45 0.97
C HIS A 207 -6.81 18.29 0.09
N ALA A 208 -6.17 17.14 0.22
CA ALA A 208 -6.55 15.93 -0.51
C ALA A 208 -7.74 15.22 0.14
N PRO A 209 -8.78 14.86 -0.63
CA PRO A 209 -9.68 13.79 -0.23
C PRO A 209 -8.85 12.51 -0.07
N ALA A 210 -8.75 12.01 1.17
CA ALA A 210 -7.97 10.82 1.49
C ALA A 210 -8.87 9.65 1.90
N TYR A 211 -8.50 8.48 1.39
CA TYR A 211 -9.03 7.17 1.77
C TYR A 211 -8.05 6.53 2.74
N GLU A 212 -8.52 6.11 3.91
CA GLU A 212 -7.81 5.19 4.80
C GLU A 212 -8.72 3.98 5.08
N THR A 213 -8.13 2.78 5.10
CA THR A 213 -8.89 1.55 5.33
C THR A 213 -9.40 1.43 6.76
N GLY A 214 -10.74 1.41 6.94
CA GLY A 214 -11.40 1.08 8.21
C GLY A 214 -11.90 -0.36 8.23
N SER A 215 -11.39 -1.20 9.13
CA SER A 215 -11.80 -2.61 9.21
C SER A 215 -13.21 -2.77 9.78
N LEU A 216 -14.08 -3.51 9.07
CA LEU A 216 -15.41 -3.90 9.51
C LEU A 216 -15.49 -5.35 10.02
N ARG A 217 -14.35 -6.01 10.28
CA ARG A 217 -14.29 -7.43 10.70
C ARG A 217 -14.99 -7.76 12.03
N ARG A 218 -15.58 -6.77 12.71
CA ARG A 218 -16.49 -6.96 13.86
C ARG A 218 -17.86 -7.51 13.43
N PHE A 219 -18.22 -7.32 12.17
CA PHE A 219 -19.47 -7.78 11.57
C PHE A 219 -19.23 -9.05 10.74
N ALA A 220 -20.26 -9.88 10.62
CA ALA A 220 -20.23 -11.04 9.72
C ALA A 220 -19.94 -10.59 8.28
N ASP A 221 -19.03 -11.29 7.60
CA ASP A 221 -18.53 -10.96 6.26
C ASP A 221 -17.96 -9.54 6.11
N GLY A 222 -17.68 -8.88 7.24
CA GLY A 222 -17.21 -7.51 7.29
C GLY A 222 -15.82 -7.38 6.69
N ARG A 223 -15.74 -6.63 5.58
CA ARG A 223 -14.48 -6.23 4.94
C ARG A 223 -14.02 -4.88 5.45
N THR A 224 -14.31 -3.81 4.71
CA THR A 224 -13.81 -2.47 4.97
C THR A 224 -14.87 -1.42 4.73
N ASP A 225 -14.71 -0.30 5.42
CA ASP A 225 -15.32 0.99 5.12
C ASP A 225 -14.21 2.05 5.09
N THR A 226 -14.54 3.30 4.76
CA THR A 226 -13.56 4.36 4.55
C THR A 226 -13.44 5.26 5.77
N VAL A 227 -12.25 5.35 6.35
CA VAL A 227 -11.87 6.44 7.25
C VAL A 227 -11.42 7.62 6.38
N ARG A 228 -12.07 8.77 6.52
CA ARG A 228 -11.86 9.95 5.68
C ARG A 228 -11.03 11.00 6.37
N LEU A 229 -10.08 11.56 5.64
CA LEU A 229 -9.33 12.75 6.01
C LEU A 229 -9.25 13.73 4.81
N PRO A 230 -9.10 15.03 5.07
CA PRO A 230 -9.07 15.65 6.40
C PRO A 230 -10.47 15.79 7.04
N THR A 231 -10.50 15.80 8.38
CA THR A 231 -11.62 16.38 9.15
C THR A 231 -11.43 17.89 9.25
N MET A 232 -12.45 18.62 9.73
CA MET A 232 -12.30 20.07 9.96
C MET A 232 -11.17 20.40 10.96
N ALA A 233 -11.02 19.60 12.02
CA ALA A 233 -9.95 19.78 13.00
C ALA A 233 -8.57 19.52 12.39
N SER A 234 -8.39 18.40 11.66
CA SER A 234 -7.11 18.11 11.01
C SER A 234 -6.78 19.12 9.90
N LYS A 235 -7.79 19.63 9.19
CA LYS A 235 -7.63 20.71 8.21
C LYS A 235 -7.05 21.97 8.85
N GLN A 236 -7.67 22.44 9.93
CA GLN A 236 -7.23 23.64 10.65
C GLN A 236 -5.81 23.45 11.21
N PHE A 237 -5.52 22.28 11.77
CA PHE A 237 -4.18 21.93 12.23
C PHE A 237 -3.15 22.00 11.09
N VAL A 238 -3.40 21.33 9.97
CA VAL A 238 -2.49 21.32 8.80
C VAL A 238 -2.24 22.74 8.29
N GLU A 239 -3.29 23.56 8.20
CA GLU A 239 -3.15 24.96 7.77
C GLU A 239 -2.33 25.81 8.76
N ALA A 240 -2.47 25.55 10.07
CA ALA A 240 -1.66 26.21 11.09
C ALA A 240 -0.18 25.78 11.00
N VAL A 241 0.08 24.47 10.82
CA VAL A 241 1.43 23.91 10.62
C VAL A 241 2.10 24.42 9.36
N ALA A 242 1.37 24.49 8.25
CA ALA A 242 1.91 25.00 6.99
C ALA A 242 2.28 26.49 7.05
N LYS A 243 1.64 27.27 7.93
CA LYS A 243 1.89 28.73 8.09
C LYS A 243 2.87 29.06 9.20
N MET A 244 3.35 28.08 9.96
CA MET A 244 4.26 28.35 11.08
C MET A 244 5.62 28.84 10.58
N PRO A 245 6.16 29.94 11.16
CA PRO A 245 7.50 30.41 10.83
C PRO A 245 8.56 29.43 11.35
N ALA A 246 9.71 29.35 10.67
CA ALA A 246 10.81 28.47 11.04
C ALA A 246 11.39 28.69 12.46
N LYS A 247 11.09 29.85 13.09
CA LYS A 247 11.40 30.14 14.49
C LYS A 247 10.09 30.25 15.27
N THR A 248 9.53 29.11 15.63
CA THR A 248 8.28 29.04 16.40
C THR A 248 8.52 29.46 17.85
N THR A 249 7.66 30.31 18.38
CA THR A 249 7.67 30.64 19.81
C THR A 249 6.93 29.56 20.59
N MET A 250 7.31 29.32 21.85
CA MET A 250 6.67 28.31 22.70
C MET A 250 5.15 28.48 22.81
N SER A 251 4.65 29.72 22.79
CA SER A 251 3.21 30.02 22.81
C SER A 251 2.49 29.56 21.54
N ILE A 252 3.10 29.71 20.36
CA ILE A 252 2.54 29.20 19.09
C ILE A 252 2.57 27.67 19.10
N GLY A 253 3.65 27.07 19.62
CA GLY A 253 3.76 25.62 19.78
C GLY A 253 2.62 25.03 20.62
N ILE A 254 2.29 25.65 21.76
CA ILE A 254 1.18 25.21 22.64
C ILE A 254 -0.19 25.30 21.94
N ILE A 255 -0.45 26.39 21.20
CA ILE A 255 -1.72 26.56 20.50
C ILE A 255 -1.90 25.45 19.45
N VAL A 256 -0.84 25.20 18.69
CA VAL A 256 -0.85 24.23 17.59
C VAL A 256 -0.91 22.81 18.14
N ASP A 257 -0.27 22.54 19.26
CA ASP A 257 -0.38 21.28 19.99
C ASP A 257 -1.81 21.02 20.51
N GLY A 258 -2.52 22.05 20.97
CA GLY A 258 -3.95 21.96 21.29
C GLY A 258 -4.81 21.59 20.06
N MET A 259 -4.51 22.17 18.89
CA MET A 259 -5.17 21.80 17.63
C MET A 259 -4.83 20.38 17.19
N MET A 260 -3.59 19.93 17.45
CA MET A 260 -3.17 18.54 17.21
C MET A 260 -4.01 17.58 18.06
N GLU A 261 -4.15 17.87 19.36
CA GLU A 261 -4.94 17.07 20.29
C GLU A 261 -6.40 16.96 19.85
N GLU A 262 -7.02 18.06 19.44
CA GLU A 262 -8.38 18.05 18.90
C GLU A 262 -8.48 17.19 17.63
N ALA A 263 -7.51 17.29 16.72
CA ALA A 263 -7.45 16.44 15.52
C ALA A 263 -7.29 14.95 15.87
N ILE A 264 -6.49 14.61 16.88
CA ILE A 264 -6.29 13.23 17.37
C ILE A 264 -7.57 12.67 17.95
N VAL A 265 -8.23 13.43 18.82
CA VAL A 265 -9.49 12.99 19.43
C VAL A 265 -10.57 12.83 18.35
N GLY A 266 -10.67 13.78 17.43
CA GLY A 266 -11.63 13.75 16.34
C GLY A 266 -11.44 12.55 15.40
N HIS A 267 -10.21 12.27 14.98
CA HIS A 267 -9.91 11.12 14.13
C HIS A 267 -10.12 9.80 14.85
N LYS A 268 -9.67 9.67 16.11
CA LYS A 268 -9.89 8.46 16.90
C LYS A 268 -11.38 8.17 17.04
N ARG A 269 -12.20 9.20 17.28
CA ARG A 269 -13.66 9.08 17.32
C ARG A 269 -14.19 8.59 15.98
N TYR A 270 -13.85 9.25 14.87
CA TYR A 270 -14.35 8.91 13.54
C TYR A 270 -13.92 7.51 13.09
N THR A 271 -12.66 7.13 13.31
CA THR A 271 -12.16 5.76 13.07
C THR A 271 -12.95 4.74 13.89
N GLY A 272 -13.25 5.05 15.15
CA GLY A 272 -14.12 4.22 15.99
C GLY A 272 -15.55 4.12 15.46
N GLU A 273 -16.12 5.20 14.93
CA GLU A 273 -17.45 5.19 14.31
C GLU A 273 -17.47 4.31 13.06
N VAL A 274 -16.50 4.48 12.17
CA VAL A 274 -16.34 3.68 10.94
C VAL A 274 -16.18 2.20 11.27
N MET A 275 -15.31 1.83 12.22
CA MET A 275 -15.11 0.43 12.64
C MET A 275 -16.35 -0.19 13.31
N ASN A 276 -17.31 0.63 13.75
CA ASN A 276 -18.61 0.20 14.24
C ASN A 276 -19.73 0.33 13.19
N GLY A 277 -19.37 0.40 11.90
CA GLY A 277 -20.33 0.40 10.80
C GLY A 277 -21.11 1.71 10.62
N MET A 278 -20.62 2.81 11.21
CA MET A 278 -21.23 4.14 11.10
C MET A 278 -20.52 5.02 10.05
N GLY A 279 -19.68 4.43 9.20
CA GLY A 279 -19.10 5.12 8.04
C GLY A 279 -20.14 5.38 6.95
N ILE A 280 -19.88 6.37 6.10
CA ILE A 280 -20.83 6.81 5.07
C ILE A 280 -20.59 6.15 3.71
N ASP A 281 -19.37 5.72 3.41
CA ASP A 281 -18.99 5.34 2.05
C ASP A 281 -19.71 4.09 1.58
N ARG A 282 -19.66 3.02 2.37
CA ARG A 282 -20.36 1.76 2.02
C ARG A 282 -21.87 1.93 2.06
N HIS A 283 -22.39 2.77 2.95
CA HIS A 283 -23.82 3.10 2.98
C HIS A 283 -24.26 3.82 1.70
N LEU A 284 -23.55 4.87 1.28
CA LEU A 284 -23.86 5.60 0.04
C LEU A 284 -23.69 4.71 -1.20
N LEU A 285 -22.69 3.82 -1.22
CA LEU A 285 -22.54 2.81 -2.26
C LEU A 285 -23.76 1.87 -2.30
N GLY A 286 -24.21 1.38 -1.14
CA GLY A 286 -25.40 0.53 -1.03
C GLY A 286 -26.64 1.21 -1.62
N LEU A 287 -26.90 2.48 -1.28
CA LEU A 287 -28.01 3.25 -1.84
C LEU A 287 -27.92 3.39 -3.37
N ARG A 288 -26.70 3.60 -3.90
CA ARG A 288 -26.46 3.68 -5.35
C ARG A 288 -26.76 2.36 -6.04
N LEU A 289 -26.30 1.24 -5.47
CA LEU A 289 -26.51 -0.09 -6.04
C LEU A 289 -27.99 -0.51 -5.97
N LEU A 290 -28.67 -0.24 -4.85
CA LEU A 290 -30.11 -0.50 -4.69
C LEU A 290 -30.93 0.28 -5.71
N ALA A 291 -30.58 1.54 -5.97
CA ALA A 291 -31.26 2.33 -6.99
C ALA A 291 -31.12 1.72 -8.39
N ALA A 292 -29.92 1.25 -8.74
CA ALA A 292 -29.65 0.58 -10.00
C ALA A 292 -30.40 -0.75 -10.12
N GLU A 293 -30.42 -1.56 -9.06
CA GLU A 293 -31.14 -2.84 -9.00
C GLU A 293 -32.64 -2.68 -9.23
N HIS A 294 -33.24 -1.65 -8.63
CA HIS A 294 -34.68 -1.38 -8.75
C HIS A 294 -35.05 -0.52 -9.97
N GLY A 295 -34.07 -0.13 -10.79
CA GLY A 295 -34.29 0.73 -11.95
C GLY A 295 -34.83 2.11 -11.60
N VAL A 296 -34.60 2.59 -10.38
CA VAL A 296 -35.06 3.93 -9.94
C VAL A 296 -33.99 4.99 -10.18
N PRO A 297 -34.36 6.24 -10.46
CA PRO A 297 -33.38 7.31 -10.62
C PRO A 297 -32.54 7.50 -9.36
N LEU A 298 -31.24 7.74 -9.55
CA LEU A 298 -30.35 8.07 -8.43
C LEU A 298 -30.84 9.34 -7.70
N PRO A 299 -30.85 9.34 -6.36
CA PRO A 299 -31.05 10.57 -5.58
C PRO A 299 -30.15 11.70 -6.06
N GLU A 300 -30.63 12.94 -6.00
CA GLU A 300 -29.91 14.12 -6.47
C GLU A 300 -28.51 14.22 -5.87
N LEU A 301 -28.38 13.93 -4.56
CA LEU A 301 -27.09 13.89 -3.86
C LEU A 301 -26.08 12.97 -4.56
N LEU A 302 -26.47 11.76 -4.96
CA LEU A 302 -25.58 10.76 -5.57
C LEU A 302 -25.25 11.07 -7.04
N ARG A 303 -25.95 12.03 -7.65
CA ARG A 303 -25.64 12.58 -8.98
C ARG A 303 -24.82 13.87 -8.93
N SER A 304 -24.73 14.50 -7.76
CA SER A 304 -24.07 15.79 -7.60
C SER A 304 -22.57 15.74 -7.82
N ASP A 305 -21.99 16.86 -8.28
CA ASP A 305 -20.55 17.05 -8.40
C ASP A 305 -19.82 16.85 -7.06
N ILE A 306 -20.47 17.17 -5.95
CA ILE A 306 -19.90 17.02 -4.61
C ILE A 306 -19.68 15.53 -4.31
N TYR A 307 -20.64 14.67 -4.64
CA TYR A 307 -20.49 13.23 -4.45
C TYR A 307 -19.42 12.64 -5.37
N GLN A 308 -19.30 13.11 -6.62
CA GLN A 308 -18.21 12.67 -7.50
C GLN A 308 -16.83 13.08 -6.95
N ARG A 309 -16.69 14.32 -6.44
CA ARG A 309 -15.46 14.76 -5.77
C ARG A 309 -15.17 13.99 -4.49
N LEU A 310 -16.21 13.60 -3.74
CA LEU A 310 -16.08 12.80 -2.53
C LEU A 310 -15.49 11.40 -2.82
N LEU A 311 -15.80 10.83 -3.98
CA LEU A 311 -15.28 9.52 -4.42
C LEU A 311 -13.92 9.60 -5.11
N HIS A 312 -13.47 10.80 -5.49
CA HIS A 312 -12.17 11.01 -6.15
C HIS A 312 -11.07 11.24 -5.12
N PHE A 313 -10.45 10.14 -4.66
CA PHE A 313 -9.35 10.21 -3.71
C PHE A 313 -8.04 10.65 -4.38
N ARG A 314 -7.38 11.66 -3.79
CA ARG A 314 -6.03 12.12 -4.19
C ARG A 314 -4.93 11.49 -3.33
N LEU A 315 -5.30 10.88 -2.21
CA LEU A 315 -4.45 10.06 -1.35
C LEU A 315 -5.20 8.77 -1.01
N SER A 316 -4.64 7.62 -1.37
CA SER A 316 -5.13 6.31 -0.95
C SER A 316 -4.12 5.69 0.00
N THR A 317 -4.52 5.47 1.25
CA THR A 317 -3.62 5.09 2.33
C THR A 317 -4.05 3.80 3.01
N SER A 318 -3.08 3.02 3.47
CA SER A 318 -3.36 1.81 4.24
C SER A 318 -2.20 1.47 5.18
N GLN A 319 -2.53 1.20 6.43
CA GLN A 319 -1.58 0.66 7.40
C GLN A 319 -1.49 -0.86 7.28
N LEU A 320 -0.26 -1.39 7.29
CA LEU A 320 -0.01 -2.81 7.51
C LEU A 320 0.58 -3.04 8.92
N PRO A 321 -0.22 -3.53 9.88
CA PRO A 321 0.30 -3.85 11.21
C PRO A 321 1.02 -5.20 11.16
N SER A 322 2.35 -5.18 11.19
CA SER A 322 3.21 -6.37 11.19
C SER A 322 4.34 -6.18 12.21
N ALA A 323 4.70 -7.24 12.93
CA ALA A 323 5.86 -7.22 13.83
C ALA A 323 7.17 -7.26 13.04
N HIS A 324 7.18 -7.95 11.90
CA HIS A 324 8.31 -7.98 10.99
C HIS A 324 8.31 -6.77 10.05
N VAL A 325 9.50 -6.41 9.57
CA VAL A 325 9.67 -5.39 8.53
C VAL A 325 9.21 -5.98 7.21
N LEU A 326 7.92 -5.79 6.94
CA LEU A 326 7.25 -6.21 5.72
C LEU A 326 6.70 -4.97 5.03
N PRO A 327 7.49 -4.30 4.16
CA PRO A 327 6.97 -3.27 3.30
C PRO A 327 5.93 -3.88 2.36
N MET A 328 4.78 -3.23 2.22
CA MET A 328 3.82 -3.52 1.18
C MET A 328 3.53 -2.25 0.40
N GLY A 329 3.05 -2.40 -0.82
CA GLY A 329 2.68 -1.30 -1.69
C GLY A 329 1.47 -1.64 -2.51
N PHE A 330 0.88 -0.61 -3.11
CA PHE A 330 -0.15 -0.72 -4.13
C PHE A 330 -0.06 0.50 -5.04
N GLY A 331 -0.55 0.38 -6.28
CA GLY A 331 -0.62 1.50 -7.21
C GLY A 331 -1.70 2.52 -6.84
N PRO A 332 -1.65 3.75 -7.35
CA PRO A 332 -2.66 4.76 -7.07
C PRO A 332 -4.06 4.39 -7.60
N SER A 333 -5.11 4.86 -6.91
CA SER A 333 -6.51 4.59 -7.28
C SER A 333 -7.04 5.47 -8.42
N ALA A 334 -6.32 6.53 -8.77
CA ALA A 334 -6.64 7.47 -9.85
C ALA A 334 -5.34 8.04 -10.44
N PRO A 335 -5.36 8.59 -11.67
CA PRO A 335 -4.16 9.13 -12.33
C PRO A 335 -3.41 10.20 -11.51
N ASP A 336 -4.13 11.03 -10.75
CA ASP A 336 -3.64 12.15 -9.94
C ASP A 336 -3.59 11.82 -8.44
N CYS A 337 -3.60 10.54 -8.09
CA CYS A 337 -3.57 10.04 -6.72
C CYS A 337 -2.17 9.56 -6.32
N TYR A 338 -1.88 9.59 -5.03
CA TYR A 338 -0.78 8.83 -4.45
C TYR A 338 -1.30 7.57 -3.75
N GLY A 339 -0.66 6.44 -3.99
CA GLY A 339 -0.81 5.25 -3.14
C GLY A 339 0.23 5.29 -2.03
N VAL A 340 -0.19 5.19 -0.76
CA VAL A 340 0.74 5.21 0.38
C VAL A 340 0.41 4.09 1.35
N CYS A 341 1.28 3.08 1.39
CA CYS A 341 1.22 2.05 2.42
C CYS A 341 2.30 2.31 3.46
N TYR A 342 2.01 2.03 4.73
CA TYR A 342 2.97 2.24 5.80
C TYR A 342 2.92 1.17 6.88
N ASN A 343 4.09 0.88 7.45
CA ASN A 343 4.29 -0.09 8.52
C ASN A 343 5.10 0.57 9.65
N PRO A 344 4.43 1.03 10.73
CA PRO A 344 5.08 1.64 11.87
C PRO A 344 5.72 0.62 12.82
N GLN A 345 7.05 0.68 12.92
CA GLN A 345 7.87 -0.12 13.83
C GLN A 345 8.20 0.65 15.10
N GLU A 346 8.93 0.05 16.04
CA GLU A 346 9.22 0.72 17.32
C GLU A 346 10.06 1.99 17.14
N ASN A 347 11.09 1.94 16.29
CA ASN A 347 12.07 3.04 16.12
C ASN A 347 12.14 3.61 14.70
N ASN A 348 11.35 3.08 13.77
CA ASN A 348 11.28 3.58 12.40
C ASN A 348 9.87 3.39 11.84
N ILE A 349 9.60 4.00 10.69
CA ILE A 349 8.37 3.81 9.94
C ILE A 349 8.75 3.54 8.49
N PHE A 350 8.25 2.44 7.94
CA PHE A 350 8.41 2.15 6.52
C PHE A 350 7.22 2.71 5.75
N PHE A 351 7.51 3.39 4.65
CA PHE A 351 6.51 3.87 3.70
C PHE A 351 6.83 3.31 2.32
N THR A 352 5.79 2.92 1.61
CA THR A 352 5.83 2.71 0.16
C THR A 352 4.86 3.68 -0.47
N ILE A 353 5.40 4.56 -1.30
CA ILE A 353 4.70 5.65 -1.97
C ILE A 353 4.71 5.37 -3.46
N THR A 354 3.55 5.42 -4.10
CA THR A 354 3.40 5.24 -5.53
C THR A 354 2.68 6.43 -6.15
N ALA A 355 3.05 6.76 -7.39
CA ALA A 355 2.45 7.79 -8.22
C ALA A 355 2.52 7.36 -9.69
N PHE A 356 1.76 8.01 -10.57
CA PHE A 356 1.87 7.79 -12.01
C PHE A 356 2.74 8.87 -12.66
N ASN A 357 3.75 8.46 -13.43
CA ASN A 357 4.68 9.32 -14.16
C ASN A 357 3.97 10.21 -15.20
N ASP A 358 2.87 9.73 -15.78
CA ASP A 358 2.06 10.48 -16.75
C ASP A 358 1.30 11.66 -16.12
N CYS A 359 1.18 11.71 -14.78
CA CYS A 359 0.58 12.84 -14.08
C CYS A 359 1.66 13.82 -13.61
N ALA A 360 1.82 14.93 -14.35
CA ALA A 360 2.81 15.97 -14.06
C ALA A 360 2.64 16.65 -12.67
N GLU A 361 1.46 16.54 -12.06
CA GLU A 361 1.21 17.06 -10.71
C GLU A 361 1.78 16.16 -9.61
N THR A 362 1.94 14.86 -9.86
CA THR A 362 2.36 13.87 -8.87
C THR A 362 3.81 13.44 -9.05
N SER A 363 4.49 13.14 -7.94
CA SER A 363 5.81 12.50 -7.93
C SER A 363 6.02 11.82 -6.57
N ALA A 364 6.26 10.51 -6.58
CA ALA A 364 6.46 9.71 -5.38
C ALA A 364 7.71 10.18 -4.62
N GLU A 365 8.79 10.51 -5.32
CA GLU A 365 10.01 11.07 -4.72
C GLU A 365 9.76 12.42 -4.02
N ARG A 366 9.12 13.37 -4.72
CA ARG A 366 8.80 14.68 -4.12
C ARG A 366 7.88 14.54 -2.92
N PHE A 367 6.91 13.62 -3.00
CA PHE A 367 6.00 13.34 -1.90
C PHE A 367 6.70 12.69 -0.71
N ALA A 368 7.61 11.74 -0.93
CA ALA A 368 8.43 11.12 0.12
C ALA A 368 9.27 12.17 0.87
N ASN A 369 9.94 13.07 0.14
CA ASN A 369 10.73 14.14 0.73
C ASN A 369 9.86 15.12 1.54
N ALA A 370 8.66 15.45 1.05
CA ALA A 370 7.72 16.30 1.78
C ALA A 370 7.16 15.61 3.03
N LEU A 371 6.90 14.31 2.96
CA LEU A 371 6.41 13.48 4.07
C LEU A 371 7.45 13.36 5.18
N GLU A 372 8.71 13.08 4.85
CA GLU A 372 9.78 13.03 5.85
C GLU A 372 9.90 14.35 6.62
N ARG A 373 9.88 15.48 5.91
CA ARG A 373 9.87 16.81 6.53
C ARG A 373 8.63 17.05 7.38
N ALA A 374 7.45 16.65 6.90
CA ALA A 374 6.21 16.79 7.65
C ALA A 374 6.24 15.98 8.96
N LEU A 375 6.76 14.76 8.95
CA LEU A 375 6.93 13.92 10.15
C LEU A 375 7.90 14.55 11.14
N LEU A 376 9.02 15.12 10.66
CA LEU A 376 9.99 15.82 11.50
C LEU A 376 9.38 17.08 12.14
N ASP A 377 8.67 17.90 11.37
CA ASP A 377 8.00 19.09 11.90
C ASP A 377 6.95 18.74 12.96
N MET A 378 6.24 17.62 12.78
CA MET A 378 5.30 17.11 13.77
C MET A 378 6.01 16.66 15.05
N ARG A 379 7.18 16.02 14.96
CA ARG A 379 8.00 15.69 16.14
C ARG A 379 8.46 16.96 16.86
N ASP A 380 9.00 17.92 16.12
CA ASP A 380 9.53 19.17 16.69
C ASP A 380 8.45 19.97 17.39
N LEU A 381 7.24 20.01 16.84
CA LEU A 381 6.07 20.62 17.48
C LEU A 381 5.79 20.01 18.86
N VAL A 382 5.81 18.67 18.95
CA VAL A 382 5.55 17.93 20.19
C VAL A 382 6.67 18.16 21.22
N ASP A 383 7.92 18.29 20.76
CA ASP A 383 9.04 18.64 21.63
C ASP A 383 8.93 20.08 22.15
N TRP A 384 8.60 21.05 21.29
CA TRP A 384 8.39 22.45 21.67
C TRP A 384 7.25 22.64 22.66
N ALA A 385 6.20 21.82 22.55
CA ALA A 385 5.10 21.77 23.51
C ALA A 385 5.49 21.11 24.85
N GLY A 386 6.72 20.59 24.98
CA GLY A 386 7.25 19.97 26.19
C GLY A 386 6.67 18.58 26.48
N ARG A 387 6.05 17.93 25.48
CA ARG A 387 5.41 16.61 25.65
C ARG A 387 6.39 15.44 25.54
N LEU A 388 7.55 15.61 24.89
CA LEU A 388 8.57 14.56 24.80
C LEU A 388 9.35 14.40 26.11
N LYS A 389 9.46 13.16 26.61
CA LYS A 389 10.18 12.81 27.85
C LYS A 389 11.35 11.86 27.57
N GLY A 390 12.46 12.04 28.29
CA GLY A 390 13.57 11.06 28.34
C GLY A 390 14.28 10.85 26.99
N ARG A 391 14.58 9.59 26.65
CA ARG A 391 15.30 9.19 25.41
C ARG A 391 14.57 9.55 24.10
N ALA A 392 13.30 9.96 24.14
CA ALA A 392 12.56 10.44 22.97
C ALA A 392 12.99 11.84 22.46
N LYS A 393 13.90 12.51 23.19
CA LYS A 393 14.50 13.80 22.79
C LYS A 393 15.73 13.66 21.87
N LEU A 394 16.29 12.46 21.72
CA LEU A 394 17.46 12.21 20.87
C LEU A 394 17.02 12.08 19.42
#